data_AF-A0A938GPS1-F1
#
_entry.id   AF-A0A938GPS1-F1
#
_cell.length_a   1.000
_cell.length_b   1.000
_cell.length_c   1.000
_cell.angle_alpha   90.00
_cell.angle_beta   90.00
_cell.angle_gamma   90.00
#
_symmetry.space_group_name_H-M   'P 1'
#
loop_
_entity.id
_entity.type
_entity.pdbx_description
1 polymer ?
#
loop_
_entity_poly.entity_id
_entity_poly.type
_entity_poly.pdbx_seq_one_letter_code
_entity_poly.pdbx_strand_id
1 'polypeptide(L)' 'MTEIRLKKGESVDKALRRLKKRIDREGTLKEVRSHRHFEKPSERKRRKMKAARFSAMLSARHADL' A
#
# COMPACT_ATOMS: atom_id res chain seq x y z
N MET A 1 1.96 -13.96 0.71
CA MET A 1 3.00 -14.36 -0.27
C MET A 1 2.47 -14.04 -1.65
N THR A 2 3.10 -13.10 -2.33
CA THR A 2 2.64 -12.60 -3.63
C THR A 2 3.29 -13.36 -4.77
N GLU A 3 2.48 -14.12 -5.51
CA GLU A 3 2.91 -14.86 -6.70
C GLU A 3 2.31 -14.27 -7.98
N ILE A 4 3.03 -14.40 -9.10
CA ILE A 4 2.52 -14.06 -10.44
C ILE A 4 2.78 -15.21 -11.39
N ARG A 5 1.72 -15.62 -12.09
CA ARG A 5 1.82 -16.56 -13.20
C ARG A 5 2.16 -15.79 -14.49
N LEU A 6 3.21 -16.21 -15.18
CA LEU A 6 3.58 -15.67 -16.48
C LEU A 6 2.67 -16.27 -17.56
N LYS A 7 2.24 -15.44 -18.52
CA LYS A 7 1.52 -15.93 -19.70
C LYS A 7 2.52 -16.27 -20.81
N LYS A 8 2.20 -17.26 -21.66
CA LYS A 8 3.03 -17.58 -22.85
C LYS A 8 3.11 -16.34 -23.75
N GLY A 9 4.33 -15.94 -24.11
CA GLY A 9 4.61 -14.73 -24.92
C GLY A 9 4.75 -13.42 -24.12
N GLU A 10 4.71 -13.46 -22.79
CA GLU A 10 4.93 -12.27 -21.98
C GLU A 10 6.42 -11.98 -21.75
N SER A 11 6.82 -10.72 -21.97
CA SER A 11 8.16 -10.24 -21.61
C SER A 11 8.35 -10.23 -20.09
N VAL A 12 9.51 -10.70 -19.64
CA VAL A 12 9.90 -10.78 -18.23
C VAL A 12 9.76 -9.43 -17.51
N ASP A 13 10.06 -8.30 -18.17
CA ASP A 13 9.94 -6.96 -17.57
C ASP A 13 8.49 -6.62 -17.17
N LYS A 14 7.51 -6.99 -18.02
CA LYS A 14 6.09 -6.78 -17.72
C LYS A 14 5.64 -7.60 -16.53
N ALA A 15 6.12 -8.84 -16.41
CA ALA A 15 5.84 -9.69 -15.26
C ALA A 15 6.40 -9.09 -13.96
N LEU A 16 7.65 -8.60 -13.98
CA LEU A 16 8.29 -7.94 -12.85
C LEU A 16 7.56 -6.67 -12.41
N ARG A 17 7.12 -5.83 -13.36
CA ARG A 17 6.32 -4.63 -13.04
C ARG A 17 5.02 -4.97 -12.34
N ARG A 18 4.32 -6.02 -12.77
CA ARG A 18 3.10 -6.47 -12.08
C ARG A 18 3.42 -7.02 -10.69
N LEU A 19 4.54 -7.72 -10.52
CA LEU A 19 4.95 -8.28 -9.24
C LEU A 19 5.19 -7.17 -8.24
N LYS A 20 5.95 -6.14 -8.65
CA LYS A 20 6.14 -4.92 -7.87
C LYS A 20 4.81 -4.28 -7.47
N LYS A 21 3.89 -4.06 -8.42
CA LYS A 21 2.55 -3.51 -8.12
C LYS A 21 1.75 -4.38 -7.16
N ARG A 22 1.84 -5.71 -7.24
CA ARG A 22 1.16 -6.62 -6.31
C ARG A 22 1.76 -6.54 -4.90
N ILE A 23 3.08 -6.51 -4.78
CA ILE A 23 3.79 -6.34 -3.50
C ILE A 23 3.45 -4.99 -2.87
N ASP A 24 3.44 -3.92 -3.67
CA ASP A 24 3.07 -2.58 -3.20
C ASP A 24 1.61 -2.52 -2.72
N ARG A 25 0.71 -3.25 -3.38
CA ARG A 25 -0.71 -3.36 -2.98
C ARG A 25 -0.92 -4.20 -1.74
N GLU A 26 -0.20 -5.32 -1.61
CA GLU A 26 -0.21 -6.16 -0.40
C GLU A 26 0.29 -5.35 0.81
N GLY A 27 1.14 -4.35 0.59
CA GLY A 27 1.59 -3.43 1.64
C GLY A 27 2.62 -4.07 2.57
N THR A 28 3.17 -5.22 2.20
CA THR A 28 4.13 -6.01 2.99
C THR A 28 5.31 -5.17 3.48
N LEU A 29 5.86 -4.32 2.61
CA LEU A 29 6.96 -3.40 2.99
C LEU A 29 6.53 -2.35 4.02
N LYS A 30 5.29 -1.85 3.93
CA LYS A 30 4.74 -0.86 4.87
C LYS A 30 4.50 -1.50 6.24
N GLU A 31 3.98 -2.72 6.26
CA GLU A 31 3.77 -3.50 7.47
C GLU A 31 5.09 -3.75 8.18
N VAL A 32 6.08 -4.32 7.49
CA VAL A 32 7.43 -4.56 8.04
C VAL A 32 8.00 -3.27 8.62
N ARG A 33 7.94 -2.14 7.90
CA ARG A 33 8.42 -0.85 8.41
C ARG A 33 7.68 -0.38 9.66
N SER A 34 6.38 -0.61 9.76
CA SER A 34 5.59 -0.23 10.93
C SER A 34 5.88 -1.09 12.16
N HIS A 35 6.28 -2.35 11.94
CA HIS A 35 6.62 -3.32 13.00
C HIS A 35 8.10 -3.29 13.42
N ARG A 36 8.96 -2.51 12.74
CA ARG A 36 10.40 -2.40 13.09
C ARG A 36 10.65 -1.87 14.50
N HIS A 37 9.74 -1.09 15.05
CA HIS A 37 9.83 -0.52 16.39
C HIS A 37 8.50 -0.63 17.10
N PHE A 38 8.52 -0.69 18.42
CA PHE A 38 7.30 -0.64 19.22
C PHE A 38 6.61 0.72 19.05
N GLU A 39 5.34 0.68 18.66
CA GLU A 39 4.47 1.84 18.63
C GLU A 39 3.43 1.72 19.74
N LYS A 40 3.34 2.75 20.60
CA LYS A 40 2.31 2.81 21.65
C LYS A 40 0.90 2.74 21.03
N PRO A 41 -0.09 2.09 21.68
CA PRO A 41 -1.44 1.99 21.14
C PRO A 41 -2.10 3.35 20.82
N SER A 42 -1.81 4.38 21.62
CA SER A 42 -2.27 5.76 21.40
C SER A 42 -1.70 6.37 20.11
N GLU A 43 -0.42 6.16 19.86
CA GLU A 43 0.29 6.64 18.66
C GLU A 43 -0.25 5.97 17.39
N ARG A 44 -0.48 4.67 17.46
CA ARG A 44 -1.11 3.90 16.38
C ARG A 44 -2.51 4.44 16.04
N LYS A 45 -3.34 4.73 17.07
CA LYS A 45 -4.66 5.36 16.88
C LYS A 45 -4.53 6.74 16.24
N ARG A 46 -3.61 7.57 16.71
CA ARG A 46 -3.34 8.92 16.17
C ARG A 46 -2.94 8.88 14.70
N ARG A 47 -2.03 7.98 14.32
CA ARG A 47 -1.59 7.76 12.94
C ARG A 47 -2.77 7.36 12.03
N LYS A 48 -3.61 6.43 12.49
CA LYS A 48 -4.81 5.99 11.73
C LYS A 48 -5.79 7.14 11.50
N MET A 49 -6.09 7.94 12.53
CA MET A 49 -6.98 9.11 12.39
C MET A 49 -6.43 10.15 11.42
N LYS A 50 -5.12 10.45 11.49
CA LYS A 50 -4.48 11.39 10.57
C LYS A 50 -4.58 10.93 9.11
N ALA A 51 -4.32 9.65 8.86
CA ALA A 51 -4.45 9.07 7.52
C ALA A 51 -5.90 9.12 7.00
N ALA A 52 -6.89 8.81 7.85
CA ALA A 52 -8.31 8.88 7.49
C ALA A 52 -8.75 10.32 7.16
N ARG A 53 -8.36 11.29 7.98
CA ARG A 53 -8.65 12.72 7.73
C ARG A 53 -8.06 13.20 6.41
N PHE A 54 -6.82 12.82 6.12
CA PHE A 54 -6.18 13.17 4.86
C PHE A 54 -6.90 12.55 3.66
N SER A 55 -7.28 11.27 3.75
CA SER A 55 -8.05 10.60 2.70
C SER A 55 -9.42 11.25 2.47
N ALA A 56 -10.11 11.64 3.54
CA ALA A 56 -11.40 12.32 3.45
C ALA A 56 -11.27 13.71 2.81
N MET A 57 -10.23 14.47 3.18
CA MET A 57 -9.93 15.77 2.58
C MET A 57 -9.68 15.66 1.07
N LEU A 58 -8.88 14.67 0.64
CA LEU A 58 -8.65 14.43 -0.79
C LEU A 58 -9.94 14.03 -1.51
N SER A 59 -10.74 13.14 -0.91
CA SER A 59 -12.01 12.72 -1.50
C SER A 59 -12.98 13.89 -1.67
N ALA A 60 -13.08 14.78 -0.68
CA ALA A 60 -13.91 15.98 -0.77
C ALA A 60 -13.42 16.92 -1.89
N ARG A 61 -12.10 17.14 -1.98
CA ARG A 61 -11.50 17.96 -3.05
C ARG A 61 -11.78 17.43 -4.45
N HIS A 62 -11.86 16.11 -4.61
CA HIS A 62 -12.16 15.47 -5.90
C HIS A 62 -13.66 15.30 -6.17
N ALA A 63 -14.54 15.57 -5.20
CA ALA A 63 -15.99 15.49 -5.37
C ALA A 63 -16.59 16.75 -6.02
N ASP A 64 -15.89 17.88 -5.91
CA ASP A 64 -16.29 19.17 -6.48
C ASP A 64 -15.76 19.41 -7.92
N LEU A 65 -15.13 18.41 -8.54
CA LEU A 65 -14.61 18.39 -9.93
C LEU A 65 -15.44 17.45 -10.80
#